data_AF-A0A7Y5NFC3-F1
#
_entry.id   AF-A0A7Y5NFC3-F1
#
_cell.length_a   1.000
_cell.length_b   1.000
_cell.length_c   1.000
_cell.angle_alpha   90.00
_cell.angle_beta   90.00
_cell.angle_gamma   90.00
#
_symmetry.space_group_name_H-M   'P 1'
#
loop_
_entity.id
_entity.type
_entity.pdbx_description
1 polymer ?
#
loop_
_entity_poly.entity_id
_entity_poly.type
_entity_poly.pdbx_seq_one_letter_code
_entity_poly.pdbx_strand_id
1 'polypeptide(L)'
;MPDSTSFSSFLSDPIELVKFIGGIVSIIGGLVAIGVVFFTKALPWWRTRRDRRSLEKRFGAELYHKAVIERSTQYYIDPFCQSLDPAGSEEPRLVYGARQNLFDAIANMMNQPTEYRYLILLADSGMGKTSFLLNYYARHLRQRLRKFELALVPLGIPDADERINAINNKGNTVLFLDALDEDTLAIVDHVARLRDLLRLTRDFSRVLITCRTQFFPKEEEIPSETGIVKIGPKAAGEKAQYRFHKLYLSPFTDEQVQAYLKRRYPFAQRRRRKFAQTMVQKIPNLSVRPMLLSHIDDLVCANREIKYSFELYEDMVEAWLVREEGIVPGLKKEPLRQFSERLAVDLYVNRKRRGAERIPRAELAELAKSWNIPLIDWQLSGRSLLNRDAAGNYKFAHRSIMEYLFVKRFTAGEKDCCGLEWTDQMKKFLWEIFRHHVDSDTWVPFDMSGVDVREIALSLRSKPLTKLSRDDVNTMLSQRGFFDVYRNKNGKGIIHLYELRQKSQVVMDYATCLMWQQSGSRTAISHEYVQTYIQFLNQNRFAGYDDWRLPTLEEAMSLIEPKKHGEFYLNRVFVHEQTWVWTSDHHGDGAAWVVSFFNGYCNCYHSDYGPFVRVVRDGKAII
;
A
#
# COMPACT_ATOMS: atom_id res chain seq x y z
N MET A 1 9.31 11.80 -76.13
CA MET A 1 9.86 12.59 -75.01
C MET A 1 8.71 13.41 -74.46
N PRO A 2 8.35 13.31 -73.17
CA PRO A 2 7.46 14.29 -72.56
C PRO A 2 8.26 15.59 -72.30
N ASP A 3 7.63 16.72 -72.59
CA ASP A 3 8.19 18.07 -72.53
C ASP A 3 8.77 18.43 -71.16
N SER A 4 10.07 18.72 -71.14
CA SER A 4 10.84 19.21 -69.99
C SER A 4 10.44 20.62 -69.52
N THR A 5 9.61 21.32 -70.30
CA THR A 5 9.08 22.67 -70.02
C THR A 5 7.88 22.69 -69.06
N SER A 6 7.23 21.56 -68.79
CA SER A 6 6.11 21.49 -67.84
C SER A 6 6.55 21.40 -66.37
N PHE A 7 7.77 20.90 -66.12
CA PHE A 7 8.31 20.73 -64.76
C PHE A 7 9.00 21.99 -64.25
N SER A 8 9.58 22.79 -65.14
CA SER A 8 10.24 24.05 -64.78
C SER A 8 9.25 25.17 -64.44
N SER A 9 8.08 25.22 -65.08
CA SER A 9 7.01 26.18 -64.76
C SER A 9 6.30 25.86 -63.43
N PHE A 10 6.20 24.58 -63.08
CA PHE A 10 5.64 24.11 -61.80
C PHE A 10 6.48 24.54 -60.58
N LEU A 11 7.81 24.64 -60.74
CA LEU A 11 8.74 25.07 -59.68
C LEU A 11 8.83 26.59 -59.51
N SER A 12 8.29 27.38 -60.45
CA SER A 12 8.35 28.85 -60.43
C SER A 12 7.15 29.56 -59.78
N ASP A 13 6.07 28.83 -59.47
CA ASP A 13 4.91 29.37 -58.73
C ASP A 13 5.05 29.07 -57.23
N PRO A 14 5.31 30.09 -56.38
CA PRO A 14 5.48 29.90 -54.94
C PRO A 14 4.26 29.28 -54.25
N ILE A 15 3.06 29.52 -54.77
CA ILE A 15 1.80 29.06 -54.15
C ILE A 15 1.60 27.56 -54.39
N GLU A 16 1.83 27.09 -55.62
CA GLU A 16 1.73 25.66 -55.96
C GLU A 16 2.85 24.85 -55.30
N LEU A 17 4.06 25.41 -55.19
CA LEU A 17 5.15 24.78 -54.45
C LEU A 17 4.83 24.60 -52.96
N VAL A 18 4.23 25.60 -52.30
CA VAL A 18 3.81 25.50 -50.90
C VAL A 18 2.69 24.47 -50.71
N LYS A 19 1.71 24.39 -51.62
CA LYS A 19 0.66 23.35 -51.58
C LYS A 19 1.23 21.95 -51.77
N PHE A 20 2.16 21.77 -52.71
CA PHE A 20 2.83 20.50 -52.96
C PHE A 20 3.67 20.05 -51.76
N ILE A 21 4.48 20.95 -51.18
CA ILE A 21 5.23 20.68 -49.95
C ILE A 21 4.28 20.37 -48.80
N GLY A 22 3.19 21.12 -48.63
CA GLY A 22 2.17 20.86 -47.60
C GLY A 22 1.49 19.49 -47.75
N GLY A 23 1.23 19.06 -48.99
CA GLY A 23 0.72 17.74 -49.32
C GLY A 23 1.70 16.63 -48.95
N ILE A 24 2.98 16.78 -49.30
CA ILE A 24 4.05 15.84 -48.93
C ILE A 24 4.20 15.77 -47.41
N VAL A 25 4.24 16.90 -46.71
CA VAL A 25 4.35 16.95 -45.23
C VAL A 25 3.16 16.27 -44.57
N SER A 26 1.94 16.42 -45.12
CA SER A 26 0.73 15.75 -44.61
C SER A 26 0.77 14.23 -44.81
N ILE A 27 1.25 13.77 -45.97
CA ILE A 27 1.42 12.33 -46.26
C ILE A 27 2.49 11.72 -45.34
N ILE A 28 3.64 12.39 -45.20
CA ILE A 28 4.72 11.97 -44.29
C ILE A 28 4.21 11.94 -42.85
N GLY A 29 3.49 12.98 -42.41
CA GLY A 29 2.88 13.04 -41.09
C GLY A 29 1.89 11.89 -40.85
N GLY A 30 1.06 11.56 -41.84
CA GLY A 30 0.15 10.41 -41.80
C GLY A 30 0.89 9.07 -41.69
N LEU A 31 1.92 8.86 -42.50
CA LEU A 31 2.74 7.64 -42.47
C LEU A 31 3.50 7.48 -41.15
N VAL A 32 4.04 8.57 -40.60
CA VAL A 32 4.68 8.60 -39.28
C VAL A 32 3.66 8.26 -38.20
N ALA A 33 2.45 8.85 -38.23
CA ALA A 33 1.40 8.53 -37.26
C ALA A 33 0.96 7.06 -37.32
N ILE A 34 0.80 6.49 -38.53
CA ILE A 34 0.50 5.07 -38.73
C ILE A 34 1.65 4.20 -38.22
N GLY A 35 2.90 4.54 -38.54
CA GLY A 35 4.08 3.85 -38.05
C GLY A 35 4.16 3.86 -36.53
N VAL A 36 3.93 5.03 -35.90
CA VAL A 36 3.88 5.17 -34.45
C VAL A 36 2.79 4.30 -33.84
N VAL A 37 1.56 4.31 -34.38
CA VAL A 37 0.46 3.45 -33.90
C VAL A 37 0.80 1.97 -34.07
N PHE A 38 1.39 1.59 -35.20
CA PHE A 38 1.80 0.23 -35.47
C PHE A 38 2.85 -0.26 -34.46
N PHE A 39 3.95 0.46 -34.29
CA PHE A 39 5.04 0.06 -33.39
C PHE A 39 4.68 0.17 -31.90
N THR A 40 3.83 1.12 -31.51
CA THR A 40 3.48 1.34 -30.09
C THR A 40 2.25 0.56 -29.63
N LYS A 41 1.34 0.16 -30.53
CA LYS A 41 0.09 -0.54 -30.17
C LYS A 41 -0.10 -1.85 -30.92
N ALA A 42 -0.13 -1.83 -32.24
CA ALA A 42 -0.52 -3.00 -33.03
C ALA A 42 0.50 -4.14 -32.94
N LEU A 43 1.79 -3.83 -33.03
CA LEU A 43 2.87 -4.80 -32.99
C LEU A 43 3.02 -5.45 -31.60
N PRO A 44 3.03 -4.71 -30.47
CA PRO A 44 3.00 -5.32 -29.13
C PRO A 44 1.75 -6.18 -28.88
N TRP A 45 0.57 -5.71 -29.31
CA TRP A 45 -0.67 -6.46 -29.18
C TRP A 45 -0.63 -7.76 -30.00
N TRP A 46 -0.18 -7.70 -31.25
CA TRP A 46 -0.04 -8.86 -32.12
C TRP A 46 0.97 -9.86 -31.56
N ARG A 47 2.12 -9.38 -31.06
CA ARG A 47 3.12 -10.22 -30.38
C ARG A 47 2.52 -10.95 -29.19
N THR A 48 1.81 -10.24 -28.32
CA THR A 48 1.15 -10.84 -27.13
C THR A 48 0.13 -11.89 -27.55
N ARG A 49 -0.70 -11.60 -28.55
CA ARG A 49 -1.71 -12.54 -29.08
C ARG A 49 -1.06 -13.78 -29.68
N ARG A 50 0.04 -13.63 -30.41
CA ARG A 50 0.83 -14.73 -30.98
C ARG A 50 1.46 -15.59 -29.89
N ASP A 51 2.05 -14.96 -28.88
CA ASP A 51 2.69 -15.62 -27.74
C ASP A 51 1.65 -16.46 -26.98
N ARG A 52 0.49 -15.87 -26.65
CA ARG A 52 -0.63 -16.56 -26.01
C ARG A 52 -1.07 -17.80 -26.79
N ARG A 53 -1.36 -17.66 -28.08
CA ARG A 53 -1.77 -18.79 -28.94
C ARG A 53 -0.71 -19.89 -29.01
N SER A 54 0.56 -19.51 -29.01
CA SER A 54 1.68 -20.45 -29.07
C SER A 54 1.83 -21.23 -27.77
N LEU A 55 1.66 -20.56 -26.63
CA LEU A 55 1.64 -21.18 -25.28
C LEU A 55 0.43 -22.10 -25.10
N GLU A 56 -0.78 -21.63 -25.44
CA GLU A 56 -2.02 -22.42 -25.39
C GLU A 56 -1.89 -23.71 -26.22
N LYS A 57 -1.33 -23.61 -27.44
CA LYS A 57 -1.12 -24.77 -28.32
C LYS A 57 -0.07 -25.74 -27.77
N ARG A 58 0.97 -25.26 -27.08
CA ARG A 58 2.08 -26.09 -26.60
C ARG A 58 1.78 -26.79 -25.28
N PHE A 59 1.15 -26.09 -24.34
CA PHE A 59 0.95 -26.59 -22.98
C PHE A 59 -0.45 -27.15 -22.75
N GLY A 60 -1.43 -26.81 -23.61
CA GLY A 60 -2.83 -27.19 -23.41
C GLY A 60 -3.41 -26.58 -22.13
N ALA A 61 -4.65 -26.94 -21.80
CA ALA A 61 -5.28 -26.55 -20.53
C ALA A 61 -4.75 -27.38 -19.34
N GLU A 62 -4.13 -28.53 -19.60
CA GLU A 62 -3.69 -29.50 -18.60
C GLU A 62 -2.48 -29.01 -17.78
N LEU A 63 -1.54 -28.28 -18.40
CA LEU A 63 -0.33 -27.80 -17.70
C LEU A 63 -0.47 -26.38 -17.17
N TYR A 64 -1.05 -25.48 -17.98
CA TYR A 64 -1.32 -24.11 -17.58
C TYR A 64 -2.71 -23.69 -18.06
N HIS A 65 -3.62 -23.45 -17.11
CA HIS A 65 -4.96 -23.00 -17.45
C HIS A 65 -4.91 -21.73 -18.30
N LYS A 66 -5.81 -21.59 -19.28
CA LYS A 66 -5.84 -20.47 -20.23
C LYS A 66 -5.82 -19.10 -19.55
N ALA A 67 -6.54 -18.96 -18.44
CA ALA A 67 -6.56 -17.73 -17.63
C ALA A 67 -5.20 -17.39 -17.00
N VAL A 68 -4.35 -18.37 -16.71
CA VAL A 68 -2.97 -18.14 -16.23
C VAL A 68 -2.12 -17.62 -17.38
N ILE A 69 -2.16 -18.26 -18.55
CA ILE A 69 -1.41 -17.83 -19.74
C ILE A 69 -1.80 -16.40 -20.14
N GLU A 70 -3.09 -16.08 -20.15
CA GLU A 70 -3.59 -14.75 -20.47
C GLU A 70 -3.07 -13.71 -19.47
N ARG A 71 -3.25 -13.93 -18.16
CA ARG A 71 -2.75 -13.01 -17.13
C ARG A 71 -1.24 -12.85 -17.13
N SER A 72 -0.50 -13.92 -17.43
CA SER A 72 0.96 -13.90 -17.48
C SER A 72 1.52 -13.17 -18.69
N THR A 73 0.81 -13.16 -19.82
CA THR A 73 1.29 -12.51 -21.06
C THR A 73 0.76 -11.09 -21.24
N GLN A 74 -0.41 -10.77 -20.71
CA GLN A 74 -1.06 -9.48 -20.89
C GLN A 74 -0.31 -8.37 -20.11
N TYR A 75 0.05 -7.29 -20.82
CA TYR A 75 0.76 -6.12 -20.27
C TYR A 75 2.09 -6.45 -19.55
N TYR A 76 2.67 -7.63 -19.84
CA TYR A 76 3.88 -8.11 -19.19
C TYR A 76 5.03 -7.10 -19.27
N ILE A 77 5.74 -6.87 -18.16
CA ILE A 77 6.94 -6.01 -18.09
C ILE A 77 8.12 -6.89 -17.72
N ASP A 78 9.26 -6.66 -18.36
CA ASP A 78 10.48 -7.42 -18.12
C ASP A 78 11.00 -7.10 -16.72
N PRO A 79 11.07 -8.08 -15.81
CA PRO A 79 11.51 -7.85 -14.45
C PRO A 79 13.03 -7.70 -14.39
N PHE A 80 13.51 -7.06 -13.33
CA PHE A 80 14.91 -7.10 -12.96
C PHE A 80 15.18 -8.27 -11.99
N CYS A 81 16.43 -8.66 -11.90
CA CYS A 81 16.91 -9.59 -10.89
C CYS A 81 18.20 -9.09 -10.23
N GLN A 82 18.52 -9.70 -9.09
CA GLN A 82 19.66 -9.36 -8.23
C GLN A 82 20.16 -10.60 -7.49
N SER A 83 21.38 -10.52 -6.92
CA SER A 83 22.01 -11.61 -6.15
C SER A 83 21.63 -11.65 -4.67
N LEU A 84 21.07 -10.56 -4.14
CA LEU A 84 20.67 -10.41 -2.74
C LEU A 84 19.16 -10.55 -2.57
N ASP A 85 18.70 -11.15 -1.47
CA ASP A 85 17.27 -11.31 -1.19
C ASP A 85 16.58 -9.95 -0.92
N PRO A 86 15.62 -9.51 -1.76
CA PRO A 86 14.85 -8.30 -1.48
C PRO A 86 13.78 -8.47 -0.40
N ALA A 87 13.39 -9.70 -0.04
CA ALA A 87 12.29 -9.97 0.89
C ALA A 87 12.69 -9.84 2.39
N GLY A 88 13.99 -9.74 2.66
CA GLY A 88 14.54 -9.56 4.00
C GLY A 88 14.43 -8.14 4.56
N SER A 89 14.31 -7.11 3.71
CA SER A 89 14.24 -5.71 4.14
C SER A 89 12.79 -5.20 4.32
N GLU A 90 12.61 -4.24 5.22
CA GLU A 90 11.31 -3.55 5.40
C GLU A 90 10.95 -2.66 4.21
N GLU A 91 11.95 -2.09 3.55
CA GLU A 91 11.80 -1.39 2.28
C GLU A 91 12.50 -2.17 1.16
N PRO A 92 11.74 -2.89 0.32
CA PRO A 92 12.31 -3.66 -0.79
C PRO A 92 13.06 -2.78 -1.80
N ARG A 93 12.79 -1.47 -1.80
CA ARG A 93 13.44 -0.46 -2.66
C ARG A 93 14.89 -0.18 -2.24
N LEU A 94 15.20 -0.27 -0.95
CA LEU A 94 16.49 0.10 -0.37
C LEU A 94 17.54 -1.02 -0.38
N VAL A 95 17.23 -2.20 -0.93
CA VAL A 95 18.25 -3.23 -1.10
C VAL A 95 19.21 -2.81 -2.22
N TYR A 96 20.41 -2.35 -1.83
CA TYR A 96 21.51 -1.89 -2.68
C TYR A 96 22.23 -3.05 -3.42
N GLY A 97 21.47 -3.90 -4.12
CA GLY A 97 22.03 -4.88 -5.04
C GLY A 97 22.10 -4.32 -6.46
N ALA A 98 23.17 -4.61 -7.21
CA ALA A 98 23.19 -4.35 -8.65
C ALA A 98 22.04 -5.12 -9.33
N ARG A 99 21.17 -4.39 -10.03
CA ARG A 99 20.01 -4.95 -10.73
C ARG A 99 20.36 -5.15 -12.21
N GLN A 100 19.94 -6.27 -12.78
CA GLN A 100 20.07 -6.57 -14.20
C GLN A 100 18.75 -7.05 -14.79
N ASN A 101 18.55 -6.91 -16.10
CA ASN A 101 17.39 -7.47 -16.78
C ASN A 101 17.40 -9.00 -16.67
N LEU A 102 16.30 -9.59 -16.21
CA LEU A 102 16.23 -11.03 -15.99
C LEU A 102 16.33 -11.83 -17.29
N PHE A 103 15.75 -11.36 -18.40
CA PHE A 103 15.86 -12.08 -19.67
C PHE A 103 17.30 -12.13 -20.14
N ASP A 104 18.03 -11.03 -20.02
CA ASP A 104 19.43 -10.95 -20.43
C ASP A 104 20.30 -11.81 -19.51
N ALA A 105 20.07 -11.75 -18.19
CA ALA A 105 20.75 -12.60 -17.22
C ALA A 105 20.58 -14.09 -17.53
N ILE A 106 19.33 -14.53 -17.70
CA ILE A 106 19.01 -15.93 -18.00
C ILE A 106 19.55 -16.31 -19.38
N ALA A 107 19.39 -15.46 -20.41
CA ALA A 107 19.93 -15.74 -21.74
C ALA A 107 21.45 -15.91 -21.72
N ASN A 108 22.18 -15.06 -20.98
CA ASN A 108 23.62 -15.18 -20.84
C ASN A 108 24.00 -16.50 -20.15
N MET A 109 23.34 -16.83 -19.04
CA MET A 109 23.59 -18.07 -18.29
C MET A 109 23.26 -19.36 -19.06
N MET A 110 22.24 -19.32 -19.92
CA MET A 110 21.85 -20.49 -20.73
C MET A 110 22.73 -20.66 -21.97
N ASN A 111 23.37 -19.60 -22.48
CA ASN A 111 24.15 -19.63 -23.72
C ASN A 111 25.67 -19.65 -23.54
N GLN A 112 26.19 -19.18 -22.41
CA GLN A 112 27.63 -19.12 -22.17
C GLN A 112 28.16 -20.41 -21.53
N PRO A 113 29.43 -20.78 -21.81
CA PRO A 113 30.12 -21.82 -21.05
C PRO A 113 30.10 -21.46 -19.57
N THR A 114 29.57 -22.35 -18.74
CA THR A 114 29.52 -22.17 -17.29
C THR A 114 29.62 -23.52 -16.60
N GLU A 115 30.28 -23.54 -15.45
CA GLU A 115 30.33 -24.69 -14.54
C GLU A 115 28.99 -24.94 -13.85
N TYR A 116 28.09 -23.95 -13.85
CA TYR A 116 26.79 -24.03 -13.19
C TYR A 116 25.73 -24.60 -14.13
N ARG A 117 25.38 -25.87 -13.93
CA ARG A 117 24.26 -26.51 -14.64
C ARG A 117 22.90 -26.08 -14.11
N TYR A 118 22.82 -25.88 -12.80
CA TYR A 118 21.57 -25.62 -12.10
C TYR A 118 21.48 -24.15 -11.66
N LEU A 119 20.33 -23.56 -11.94
CA LEU A 119 19.97 -22.21 -11.53
C LEU A 119 18.69 -22.28 -10.69
N ILE A 120 18.64 -21.50 -9.62
CA ILE A 120 17.42 -21.30 -8.83
C ILE A 120 17.03 -19.82 -8.91
N LEU A 121 15.80 -19.56 -9.35
CA LEU A 121 15.18 -18.24 -9.34
C LEU A 121 14.19 -18.14 -8.17
N LEU A 122 14.53 -17.32 -7.19
CA LEU A 122 13.76 -17.10 -5.98
C LEU A 122 12.97 -15.81 -6.04
N ALA A 123 11.75 -15.83 -5.51
CA ALA A 123 10.97 -14.62 -5.27
C ALA A 123 9.79 -14.88 -4.34
N ASP A 124 9.29 -13.84 -3.70
CA ASP A 124 8.02 -13.89 -2.98
C ASP A 124 6.82 -14.26 -3.88
N SER A 125 5.70 -14.58 -3.24
CA SER A 125 4.43 -14.77 -3.93
C SER A 125 4.04 -13.51 -4.73
N GLY A 126 3.50 -13.71 -5.94
CA GLY A 126 3.01 -12.61 -6.77
C GLY A 126 4.08 -11.76 -7.47
N MET A 127 5.37 -12.11 -7.37
CA MET A 127 6.47 -11.39 -8.03
C MET A 127 6.63 -11.74 -9.52
N GLY A 128 5.92 -12.77 -10.02
CA GLY A 128 5.86 -13.07 -11.46
C GLY A 128 6.80 -14.17 -11.95
N LYS A 129 7.22 -15.13 -11.10
CA LYS A 129 8.07 -16.29 -11.49
C LYS A 129 7.49 -17.07 -12.69
N THR A 130 6.28 -17.59 -12.55
CA THR A 130 5.56 -18.30 -13.63
C THR A 130 5.36 -17.41 -14.86
N SER A 131 5.01 -16.13 -14.66
CA SER A 131 4.87 -15.18 -15.76
C SER A 131 6.17 -15.00 -16.53
N PHE A 132 7.31 -14.96 -15.85
CA PHE A 132 8.63 -14.93 -16.49
C PHE A 132 8.87 -16.18 -17.32
N LEU A 133 8.70 -17.38 -16.77
CA LEU A 133 8.95 -18.63 -17.50
C LEU A 133 8.10 -18.73 -18.77
N LEU A 134 6.80 -18.41 -18.69
CA LEU A 134 5.90 -18.42 -19.84
C LEU A 134 6.31 -17.42 -20.93
N ASN A 135 6.68 -16.19 -20.55
CA ASN A 135 7.11 -15.17 -21.51
C ASN A 135 8.50 -15.47 -22.09
N TYR A 136 9.41 -16.07 -21.32
CA TYR A 136 10.69 -16.55 -21.81
C TYR A 136 10.51 -17.68 -22.81
N TYR A 137 9.67 -18.65 -22.49
CA TYR A 137 9.34 -19.75 -23.38
C TYR A 137 8.73 -19.24 -24.70
N ALA A 138 7.76 -18.33 -24.63
CA ALA A 138 7.17 -17.71 -25.82
C ALA A 138 8.20 -16.95 -26.67
N ARG A 139 9.11 -16.19 -26.05
CA ARG A 139 10.21 -15.50 -26.75
C ARG A 139 11.14 -16.48 -27.44
N HIS A 140 11.51 -17.57 -26.78
CA HIS A 140 12.34 -18.64 -27.34
C HIS A 140 11.69 -19.28 -28.56
N LEU A 141 10.38 -19.53 -28.50
CA LEU A 141 9.63 -20.08 -29.63
C LEU A 141 9.66 -19.18 -30.89
N ARG A 142 9.84 -17.86 -30.72
CA ARG A 142 9.90 -16.92 -31.85
C ARG A 142 11.27 -16.82 -32.52
N GLN A 143 12.33 -17.31 -31.88
CA GLN A 143 13.68 -17.24 -32.43
C GLN A 143 13.76 -18.14 -33.67
N ARG A 144 14.32 -17.59 -34.77
CA ARG A 144 14.53 -18.31 -36.04
C ARG A 144 15.57 -19.42 -35.90
N LEU A 145 16.66 -19.13 -35.18
CA LEU A 145 17.76 -20.04 -34.91
C LEU A 145 17.84 -20.24 -33.40
N ARG A 146 17.45 -21.42 -32.93
CA ARG A 146 17.51 -21.79 -31.51
C ARG A 146 18.79 -22.57 -31.27
N LYS A 147 19.60 -22.12 -30.32
CA LYS A 147 20.83 -22.81 -29.92
C LYS A 147 20.56 -24.10 -29.13
N PHE A 148 19.38 -24.19 -28.51
CA PHE A 148 18.95 -25.32 -27.70
C PHE A 148 17.42 -25.47 -27.75
N GLU A 149 16.95 -26.66 -27.40
CA GLU A 149 15.54 -26.92 -27.13
C GLU A 149 15.17 -26.45 -25.72
N LEU A 150 13.94 -25.97 -25.52
CA LEU A 150 13.48 -25.52 -24.20
C LEU A 150 12.25 -26.34 -23.82
N ALA A 151 12.27 -26.90 -22.62
CA ALA A 151 11.14 -27.56 -21.99
C ALA A 151 10.74 -26.79 -20.72
N LEU A 152 9.45 -26.80 -20.40
CA LEU A 152 8.88 -26.19 -19.19
C LEU A 152 7.90 -27.19 -18.57
N VAL A 153 8.12 -27.52 -17.30
CA VAL A 153 7.29 -28.46 -16.53
C VAL A 153 6.92 -27.81 -15.20
N PRO A 154 5.63 -27.59 -14.90
CA PRO A 154 5.20 -27.19 -13.57
C PRO A 154 5.31 -28.37 -12.61
N LEU A 155 5.84 -28.16 -11.41
CA LEU A 155 6.03 -29.21 -10.41
C LEU A 155 4.79 -29.44 -9.53
N GLY A 156 3.80 -28.55 -9.59
CA GLY A 156 2.53 -28.70 -8.85
C GLY A 156 1.55 -29.70 -9.46
N ILE A 157 1.90 -30.37 -10.56
CA ILE A 157 1.08 -31.41 -11.20
C ILE A 157 1.51 -32.81 -10.73
N PRO A 158 0.61 -33.80 -10.66
CA PRO A 158 0.92 -35.12 -10.12
C PRO A 158 1.88 -35.94 -11.00
N ASP A 159 1.92 -35.69 -12.32
CA ASP A 159 2.69 -36.44 -13.32
C ASP A 159 3.96 -35.70 -13.80
N ALA A 160 4.52 -34.83 -12.96
CA ALA A 160 5.67 -34.00 -13.30
C ALA A 160 6.91 -34.85 -13.66
N ASP A 161 7.16 -35.94 -12.93
CA ASP A 161 8.35 -36.77 -13.09
C ASP A 161 8.32 -37.58 -14.39
N GLU A 162 7.16 -38.15 -14.72
CA GLU A 162 6.93 -38.85 -15.98
C GLU A 162 7.16 -37.92 -17.17
N ARG A 163 6.67 -36.67 -17.08
CA ARG A 163 6.85 -35.66 -18.12
C ARG A 163 8.31 -35.24 -18.29
N ILE A 164 9.06 -35.08 -17.19
CA ILE A 164 10.50 -34.79 -17.26
C ILE A 164 11.24 -35.96 -17.94
N ASN A 165 10.86 -37.19 -17.61
CA ASN A 165 11.46 -38.38 -18.20
C ASN A 165 11.17 -38.54 -19.69
N ALA A 166 9.97 -38.19 -20.12
CA ALA A 166 9.52 -38.30 -21.51
C ALA A 166 10.19 -37.27 -22.47
N ILE A 167 10.94 -36.30 -21.95
CA ILE A 167 11.65 -35.32 -22.80
C ILE A 167 12.84 -36.00 -23.49
N ASN A 168 12.80 -35.98 -24.81
CA ASN A 168 13.89 -36.46 -25.67
C ASN A 168 15.00 -35.41 -25.80
N ASN A 169 16.17 -35.82 -26.30
CA ASN A 169 17.29 -34.92 -26.59
C ASN A 169 17.72 -34.06 -25.38
N LYS A 170 17.74 -34.65 -24.17
CA LYS A 170 18.03 -33.94 -22.91
C LYS A 170 19.35 -33.16 -22.99
N GLY A 171 20.39 -33.70 -23.61
CA GLY A 171 21.71 -33.06 -23.75
C GLY A 171 21.72 -31.73 -24.52
N ASN A 172 20.73 -31.48 -25.39
CA ASN A 172 20.54 -30.21 -26.09
C ASN A 172 19.31 -29.42 -25.58
N THR A 173 18.71 -29.86 -24.47
CA THR A 173 17.50 -29.27 -23.91
C THR A 173 17.79 -28.55 -22.61
N VAL A 174 17.38 -27.29 -22.54
CA VAL A 174 17.27 -26.51 -21.29
C VAL A 174 15.91 -26.81 -20.67
N LEU A 175 15.89 -27.17 -19.38
CA LEU A 175 14.67 -27.51 -18.65
C LEU A 175 14.32 -26.42 -17.63
N PHE A 176 13.11 -25.90 -17.71
CA PHE A 176 12.54 -25.02 -16.70
C PHE A 176 11.55 -25.82 -15.84
N LEU A 177 11.78 -25.82 -14.53
CA LEU A 177 10.89 -26.40 -13.53
C LEU A 177 10.20 -25.27 -12.80
N ASP A 178 8.87 -25.20 -12.93
CA ASP A 178 8.07 -24.13 -12.33
C ASP A 178 7.53 -24.52 -10.95
N ALA A 179 7.75 -23.63 -10.00
CA ALA A 179 7.09 -23.56 -8.71
C ALA A 179 7.34 -24.81 -7.83
N LEU A 180 8.61 -25.04 -7.48
CA LEU A 180 9.02 -26.12 -6.55
C LEU A 180 8.28 -26.03 -5.20
N ASP A 181 7.90 -24.83 -4.77
CA ASP A 181 7.09 -24.62 -3.56
C ASP A 181 5.65 -25.16 -3.67
N GLU A 182 5.25 -25.63 -4.85
CA GLU A 182 3.94 -26.23 -5.14
C GLU A 182 4.00 -27.74 -5.30
N ASP A 183 5.21 -28.32 -5.33
CA ASP A 183 5.43 -29.77 -5.44
C ASP A 183 5.04 -30.46 -4.12
N THR A 184 4.12 -31.41 -4.20
CA THR A 184 3.61 -32.12 -3.01
C THR A 184 4.69 -32.90 -2.26
N LEU A 185 5.67 -33.46 -2.97
CA LEU A 185 6.79 -34.18 -2.37
C LEU A 185 7.79 -33.20 -1.75
N ALA A 186 8.00 -32.05 -2.40
CA ALA A 186 8.91 -31.02 -1.88
C ALA A 186 8.32 -30.34 -0.63
N ILE A 187 7.00 -30.25 -0.51
CA ILE A 187 6.32 -29.76 0.71
C ILE A 187 6.58 -30.71 1.89
N VAL A 188 6.71 -32.02 1.66
CA VAL A 188 7.00 -33.02 2.69
C VAL A 188 8.48 -33.01 3.07
N ASP A 189 9.37 -33.11 2.09
CA ASP A 189 10.82 -33.06 2.28
C ASP A 189 11.49 -32.45 1.04
N HIS A 190 11.82 -31.16 1.14
CA HIS A 190 12.38 -30.41 0.01
C HIS A 190 13.80 -30.87 -0.35
N VAL A 191 14.58 -31.34 0.62
CA VAL A 191 15.97 -31.77 0.41
C VAL A 191 15.99 -33.09 -0.34
N ALA A 192 15.18 -34.06 0.10
CA ALA A 192 15.02 -35.33 -0.59
C ALA A 192 14.48 -35.11 -2.01
N ARG A 193 13.41 -34.31 -2.15
CA ARG A 193 12.82 -34.03 -3.45
C ARG A 193 13.79 -33.33 -4.40
N LEU A 194 14.58 -32.37 -3.91
CA LEU A 194 15.59 -31.72 -4.73
C LEU A 194 16.68 -32.70 -5.19
N ARG A 195 17.08 -33.66 -4.34
CA ARG A 195 18.01 -34.73 -4.73
C ARG A 195 17.43 -35.60 -5.85
N ASP A 196 16.15 -35.92 -5.79
CA ASP A 196 15.48 -36.70 -6.82
C ASP A 196 15.37 -35.93 -8.13
N LEU A 197 15.00 -34.64 -8.07
CA LEU A 197 15.01 -33.76 -9.24
C LEU A 197 16.41 -33.62 -9.85
N LEU A 198 17.46 -33.51 -9.04
CA LEU A 198 18.84 -33.48 -9.52
C LEU A 198 19.23 -34.76 -10.28
N ARG A 199 18.80 -35.93 -9.78
CA ARG A 199 19.00 -37.22 -10.47
C ARG A 199 18.21 -37.28 -11.77
N LEU A 200 16.93 -36.90 -11.73
CA LEU A 200 15.99 -36.94 -12.85
C LEU A 200 16.43 -36.01 -14.00
N THR A 201 17.04 -34.89 -13.66
CA THR A 201 17.41 -33.83 -14.61
C THR A 201 18.89 -33.82 -14.97
N ARG A 202 19.66 -34.83 -14.55
CA ARG A 202 21.13 -34.88 -14.73
C ARG A 202 21.58 -34.85 -16.19
N ASP A 203 20.74 -35.29 -17.13
CA ASP A 203 21.09 -35.41 -18.55
C ASP A 203 20.72 -34.14 -19.34
N PHE A 204 20.11 -33.12 -18.70
CA PHE A 204 19.78 -31.86 -19.34
C PHE A 204 20.99 -30.91 -19.42
N SER A 205 21.03 -30.07 -20.45
CA SER A 205 22.15 -29.13 -20.66
C SER A 205 22.21 -28.07 -19.54
N ARG A 206 21.05 -27.53 -19.17
CA ARG A 206 20.83 -26.57 -18.08
C ARG A 206 19.45 -26.80 -17.46
N VAL A 207 19.34 -26.48 -16.17
CA VAL A 207 18.07 -26.57 -15.44
C VAL A 207 17.85 -25.28 -14.65
N LEU A 208 16.69 -24.64 -14.85
CA LEU A 208 16.22 -23.52 -14.03
C LEU A 208 15.05 -23.99 -13.18
N ILE A 209 15.13 -23.78 -11.87
CA ILE A 209 14.07 -24.09 -10.92
C ILE A 209 13.55 -22.79 -10.33
N THR A 210 12.24 -22.54 -10.41
CA THR A 210 11.63 -21.42 -9.71
C THR A 210 11.08 -21.87 -8.36
N CYS A 211 11.24 -21.04 -7.34
CA CYS A 211 10.75 -21.34 -5.99
C CYS A 211 10.50 -20.06 -5.20
N ARG A 212 9.80 -20.16 -4.06
CA ARG A 212 9.74 -19.06 -3.09
C ARG A 212 11.06 -18.93 -2.35
N THR A 213 11.46 -17.69 -2.06
CA THR A 213 12.67 -17.41 -1.29
C THR A 213 12.69 -18.17 0.05
N GLN A 214 11.54 -18.23 0.71
CA GLN A 214 11.35 -18.85 2.02
C GLN A 214 11.34 -20.38 2.06
N PHE A 215 11.48 -21.04 0.91
CA PHE A 215 11.42 -22.49 0.83
C PHE A 215 12.73 -23.17 1.29
N PHE A 216 13.86 -22.44 1.24
CA PHE A 216 15.17 -22.94 1.64
C PHE A 216 15.58 -22.41 3.03
N PRO A 217 15.99 -23.28 3.97
CA PRO A 217 16.56 -22.85 5.25
C PRO A 217 17.90 -22.13 5.07
N LYS A 218 18.16 -21.07 5.85
CA LYS A 218 19.44 -20.31 5.80
C LYS A 218 20.69 -21.16 6.04
N GLU A 219 20.60 -22.26 6.79
CA GLU A 219 21.75 -23.13 7.08
C GLU A 219 22.17 -24.01 5.88
N GLU A 220 21.26 -24.22 4.91
CA GLU A 220 21.56 -24.86 3.62
C GLU A 220 22.11 -23.85 2.59
N GLU A 221 22.03 -22.54 2.88
CA GLU A 221 22.55 -21.44 2.06
C GLU A 221 24.00 -21.07 2.46
N ILE A 222 24.99 -21.55 1.70
CA ILE A 222 26.42 -21.23 1.86
C ILE A 222 26.69 -19.78 1.37
N PRO A 223 27.63 -19.01 1.98
CA PRO A 223 27.34 -17.64 2.47
C PRO A 223 26.79 -16.67 1.41
N SER A 224 25.98 -15.72 1.91
CA SER A 224 25.22 -14.66 1.23
C SER A 224 25.94 -13.82 0.19
N GLU A 225 27.25 -13.93 0.08
CA GLU A 225 28.12 -13.08 -0.74
C GLU A 225 28.44 -13.68 -2.12
N THR A 226 28.26 -14.99 -2.32
CA THR A 226 28.77 -15.67 -3.54
C THR A 226 27.71 -16.12 -4.54
N GLY A 227 26.42 -16.15 -4.15
CA GLY A 227 25.32 -16.61 -5.01
C GLY A 227 25.37 -18.09 -5.38
N ILE A 228 26.14 -18.92 -4.65
CA ILE A 228 26.36 -20.34 -4.93
C ILE A 228 25.87 -21.21 -3.76
N VAL A 229 24.88 -22.07 -4.00
CA VAL A 229 24.41 -23.06 -3.01
C VAL A 229 25.07 -24.41 -3.31
N LYS A 230 25.64 -25.09 -2.31
CA LYS A 230 26.14 -26.47 -2.45
C LYS A 230 25.25 -27.45 -1.69
N ILE A 231 24.74 -28.47 -2.37
CA ILE A 231 23.90 -29.52 -1.76
C ILE A 231 24.59 -30.88 -1.96
N GLY A 232 24.83 -31.60 -0.86
CA GLY A 232 25.43 -32.95 -0.84
C GLY A 232 25.97 -33.35 0.55
N PRO A 233 26.19 -34.65 0.82
CA PRO A 233 26.73 -35.13 2.09
C PRO A 233 28.18 -34.63 2.34
N LYS A 234 28.52 -34.33 3.60
CA LYS A 234 29.87 -33.92 4.05
C LYS A 234 30.77 -35.11 4.45
N ALA A 235 30.24 -36.33 4.54
CA ALA A 235 30.96 -37.50 5.04
C ALA A 235 31.86 -38.15 3.96
N ALA A 236 32.99 -38.69 4.38
CA ALA A 236 33.97 -39.35 3.51
C ALA A 236 33.37 -40.64 2.92
N GLY A 237 33.11 -40.64 1.60
CA GLY A 237 32.75 -41.86 0.86
C GLY A 237 31.73 -41.73 -0.28
N GLU A 238 30.91 -40.68 -0.35
CA GLU A 238 29.89 -40.54 -1.41
C GLU A 238 29.94 -39.22 -2.21
N LYS A 239 29.49 -39.31 -3.48
CA LYS A 239 29.82 -38.45 -4.62
C LYS A 239 28.94 -37.19 -4.79
N ALA A 240 29.59 -36.16 -5.35
CA ALA A 240 29.11 -34.95 -6.01
C ALA A 240 28.31 -33.92 -5.16
N GLN A 241 28.97 -32.79 -4.84
CA GLN A 241 28.31 -31.57 -4.39
C GLN A 241 27.70 -30.83 -5.60
N TYR A 242 26.40 -30.58 -5.61
CA TYR A 242 25.73 -29.82 -6.66
C TYR A 242 25.79 -28.33 -6.37
N ARG A 243 26.27 -27.54 -7.33
CA ARG A 243 26.35 -26.07 -7.24
C ARG A 243 25.16 -25.44 -7.96
N PHE A 244 24.32 -24.71 -7.23
CA PHE A 244 23.26 -23.88 -7.81
C PHE A 244 23.73 -22.43 -7.88
N HIS A 245 23.53 -21.78 -9.02
CA HIS A 245 23.59 -20.33 -9.09
C HIS A 245 22.23 -19.75 -8.64
N LYS A 246 22.24 -18.72 -7.80
CA LYS A 246 21.04 -18.15 -7.16
C LYS A 246 20.75 -16.76 -7.71
N LEU A 247 19.49 -16.53 -8.10
CA LEU A 247 18.99 -15.21 -8.49
C LEU A 247 17.68 -14.91 -7.78
N TYR A 248 17.46 -13.64 -7.45
CA TYR A 248 16.20 -13.15 -6.90
C TYR A 248 15.50 -12.21 -7.88
N LEU A 249 14.18 -12.31 -8.01
CA LEU A 249 13.40 -11.27 -8.68
C LEU A 249 13.41 -9.98 -7.87
N SER A 250 13.77 -8.87 -8.51
CA SER A 250 13.69 -7.56 -7.90
C SER A 250 12.25 -7.02 -7.94
N PRO A 251 11.83 -6.24 -6.92
CA PRO A 251 10.63 -5.42 -7.01
C PRO A 251 10.67 -4.49 -8.23
N PHE A 252 9.52 -4.16 -8.79
CA PHE A 252 9.44 -3.21 -9.89
C PHE A 252 9.95 -1.83 -9.48
N THR A 253 10.74 -1.22 -10.35
CA THR A 253 11.10 0.20 -10.24
C THR A 253 9.90 1.08 -10.63
N ASP A 254 9.93 2.35 -10.24
CA ASP A 254 8.86 3.28 -10.61
C ASP A 254 8.74 3.40 -12.15
N GLU A 255 9.83 3.27 -12.91
CA GLU A 255 9.80 3.20 -14.37
C GLU A 255 9.06 1.96 -14.89
N GLN A 256 9.29 0.79 -14.29
CA GLN A 256 8.59 -0.46 -14.62
C GLN A 256 7.10 -0.35 -14.29
N VAL A 257 6.74 0.25 -13.15
CA VAL A 257 5.35 0.53 -12.77
C VAL A 257 4.69 1.46 -13.79
N GLN A 258 5.35 2.57 -14.16
CA GLN A 258 4.82 3.50 -15.17
C GLN A 258 4.70 2.84 -16.55
N ALA A 259 5.65 1.97 -16.92
CA ALA A 259 5.58 1.21 -18.16
C ALA A 259 4.37 0.25 -18.16
N TYR A 260 4.11 -0.44 -17.04
CA TYR A 260 2.93 -1.28 -16.85
C TYR A 260 1.64 -0.48 -17.05
N LEU A 261 1.48 0.65 -16.34
CA LEU A 261 0.28 1.51 -16.45
C LEU A 261 0.07 2.05 -17.88
N LYS A 262 1.16 2.39 -18.59
CA LYS A 262 1.09 2.85 -19.99
C LYS A 262 0.61 1.74 -20.93
N ARG A 263 1.04 0.49 -20.71
CA ARG A 263 0.61 -0.69 -21.50
C ARG A 263 -0.84 -1.05 -21.20
N ARG A 264 -1.23 -1.04 -19.93
CA ARG A 264 -2.57 -1.41 -19.47
C ARG A 264 -3.64 -0.42 -19.88
N TYR A 265 -3.38 0.88 -19.68
CA TYR A 265 -4.30 1.96 -20.02
C TYR A 265 -3.74 2.75 -21.19
N PRO A 266 -4.10 2.46 -22.45
CA PRO A 266 -3.61 3.21 -23.61
C PRO A 266 -3.99 4.70 -23.57
N PHE A 267 -3.44 5.50 -24.48
CA PHE A 267 -3.74 6.95 -24.54
C PHE A 267 -5.25 7.27 -24.62
N ALA A 268 -6.05 6.42 -25.29
CA ALA A 268 -7.50 6.57 -25.33
C ALA A 268 -8.16 6.50 -23.93
N GLN A 269 -7.52 5.83 -22.98
CA GLN A 269 -7.94 5.71 -21.59
C GLN A 269 -7.11 6.61 -20.67
N ARG A 270 -6.65 7.78 -21.14
CA ARG A 270 -5.80 8.69 -20.35
C ARG A 270 -6.39 9.08 -18.99
N ARG A 271 -7.72 9.21 -18.89
CA ARG A 271 -8.42 9.45 -17.61
C ARG A 271 -8.21 8.29 -16.63
N ARG A 272 -8.47 7.05 -17.05
CA ARG A 272 -8.21 5.84 -16.26
C ARG A 272 -6.73 5.68 -15.91
N ARG A 273 -5.82 5.99 -16.85
CA ARG A 273 -4.38 5.99 -16.59
C ARG A 273 -4.00 6.97 -15.48
N LYS A 274 -4.50 8.21 -15.54
CA LYS A 274 -4.24 9.23 -14.51
C LYS A 274 -4.80 8.79 -13.16
N PHE A 275 -5.99 8.20 -13.15
CA PHE A 275 -6.59 7.63 -11.95
C PHE A 275 -5.73 6.49 -11.36
N ALA A 276 -5.32 5.51 -12.17
CA ALA A 276 -4.44 4.44 -11.72
C ALA A 276 -3.09 4.95 -11.18
N GLN A 277 -2.53 6.01 -11.80
CA GLN A 277 -1.31 6.67 -11.31
C GLN A 277 -1.52 7.31 -9.93
N THR A 278 -2.64 8.00 -9.71
CA THR A 278 -2.96 8.56 -8.39
C THR A 278 -3.12 7.47 -7.33
N MET A 279 -3.65 6.30 -7.70
CA MET A 279 -3.78 5.17 -6.78
C MET A 279 -2.42 4.57 -6.40
N VAL A 280 -1.54 4.35 -7.38
CA VAL A 280 -0.16 3.89 -7.14
C VAL A 280 0.59 4.83 -6.20
N GLN A 281 0.44 6.15 -6.37
CA GLN A 281 1.08 7.15 -5.50
C GLN A 281 0.60 7.10 -4.05
N LYS A 282 -0.62 6.59 -3.78
CA LYS A 282 -1.12 6.41 -2.42
C LYS A 282 -0.51 5.18 -1.72
N ILE A 283 0.05 4.22 -2.46
CA ILE A 283 0.61 2.95 -1.94
C ILE A 283 1.98 2.59 -2.56
N PRO A 284 3.00 3.48 -2.48
CA PRO A 284 4.25 3.31 -3.20
C PRO A 284 5.02 2.02 -2.84
N ASN A 285 4.88 1.53 -1.60
CA ASN A 285 5.59 0.34 -1.12
C ASN A 285 4.90 -0.98 -1.54
N LEU A 286 3.60 -0.96 -1.88
CA LEU A 286 2.89 -2.15 -2.38
C LEU A 286 2.92 -2.24 -3.90
N SER A 287 2.86 -1.09 -4.59
CA SER A 287 2.79 -1.04 -6.06
C SER A 287 4.04 -1.56 -6.78
N VAL A 288 5.13 -1.82 -6.05
CA VAL A 288 6.33 -2.45 -6.62
C VAL A 288 6.16 -3.96 -6.86
N ARG A 289 5.09 -4.58 -6.31
CA ARG A 289 4.78 -5.99 -6.51
C ARG A 289 3.78 -6.14 -7.68
N PRO A 290 4.11 -6.88 -8.75
CA PRO A 290 3.27 -6.99 -9.95
C PRO A 290 1.84 -7.48 -9.68
N MET A 291 1.66 -8.41 -8.74
CA MET A 291 0.34 -8.91 -8.37
C MET A 291 -0.55 -7.81 -7.76
N LEU A 292 0.01 -6.94 -6.92
CA LEU A 292 -0.75 -5.85 -6.30
C LEU A 292 -1.11 -4.76 -7.33
N LEU A 293 -0.23 -4.49 -8.30
CA LEU A 293 -0.56 -3.63 -9.45
C LEU A 293 -1.72 -4.15 -10.28
N SER A 294 -1.88 -5.48 -10.37
CA SER A 294 -2.96 -6.07 -11.17
C SER A 294 -4.34 -5.79 -10.60
N HIS A 295 -4.44 -5.66 -9.27
CA HIS A 295 -5.68 -5.34 -8.55
C HIS A 295 -6.10 -3.87 -8.68
N ILE A 296 -5.16 -2.96 -9.01
CA ILE A 296 -5.51 -1.54 -9.24
C ILE A 296 -6.53 -1.42 -10.38
N ASP A 297 -6.54 -2.36 -11.32
CA ASP A 297 -7.51 -2.32 -12.41
C ASP A 297 -8.93 -2.64 -11.99
N ASP A 298 -9.10 -3.55 -11.04
CA ASP A 298 -10.42 -3.90 -10.52
C ASP A 298 -11.07 -2.63 -9.93
N LEU A 299 -10.26 -1.80 -9.25
CA LEU A 299 -10.66 -0.51 -8.68
C LEU A 299 -10.94 0.55 -9.75
N VAL A 300 -10.07 0.63 -10.77
CA VAL A 300 -10.25 1.55 -11.90
C VAL A 300 -11.52 1.20 -12.69
N CYS A 301 -11.84 -0.10 -12.82
CA CYS A 301 -13.04 -0.58 -13.50
C CYS A 301 -14.32 -0.35 -12.67
N ALA A 302 -14.25 -0.52 -11.35
CA ALA A 302 -15.35 -0.20 -10.45
C ALA A 302 -15.70 1.30 -10.42
N ASN A 303 -14.84 2.18 -10.96
CA ASN A 303 -15.00 3.64 -10.98
C ASN A 303 -15.29 4.22 -9.58
N ARG A 304 -14.79 3.55 -8.54
CA ARG A 304 -14.93 3.99 -7.15
C ARG A 304 -13.90 5.07 -6.88
N GLU A 305 -14.36 6.25 -6.48
CA GLU A 305 -13.46 7.32 -6.07
C GLU A 305 -12.86 6.99 -4.70
N ILE A 306 -11.60 6.54 -4.69
CA ILE A 306 -10.88 6.28 -3.46
C ILE A 306 -10.25 7.58 -2.98
N LYS A 307 -10.74 8.09 -1.86
CA LYS A 307 -10.29 9.33 -1.23
C LYS A 307 -9.07 9.07 -0.35
N TYR A 308 -9.07 7.98 0.40
CA TYR A 308 -8.06 7.65 1.39
C TYR A 308 -7.24 6.42 1.02
N SER A 309 -6.04 6.27 1.61
CA SER A 309 -5.21 5.10 1.35
C SER A 309 -5.80 3.84 1.99
N PHE A 310 -6.41 3.90 3.19
CA PHE A 310 -6.97 2.70 3.83
C PHE A 310 -8.05 1.99 2.99
N GLU A 311 -8.84 2.74 2.19
CA GLU A 311 -9.87 2.17 1.32
C GLU A 311 -9.24 1.26 0.25
N LEU A 312 -8.06 1.65 -0.24
CA LEU A 312 -7.29 0.83 -1.18
C LEU A 312 -6.78 -0.45 -0.51
N TYR A 313 -6.34 -0.38 0.75
CA TYR A 313 -5.95 -1.58 1.50
C TYR A 313 -7.14 -2.48 1.79
N GLU A 314 -8.29 -1.93 2.16
CA GLU A 314 -9.54 -2.67 2.35
C GLU A 314 -9.91 -3.44 1.09
N ASP A 315 -9.96 -2.76 -0.06
CA ASP A 315 -10.35 -3.40 -1.31
C ASP A 315 -9.33 -4.47 -1.76
N MET A 316 -8.04 -4.24 -1.49
CA MET A 316 -7.00 -5.23 -1.78
C MET A 316 -7.10 -6.46 -0.88
N VAL A 317 -7.36 -6.28 0.42
CA VAL A 317 -7.57 -7.39 1.36
C VAL A 317 -8.86 -8.14 1.02
N GLU A 318 -9.94 -7.46 0.67
CA GLU A 318 -11.20 -8.12 0.27
C GLU A 318 -11.03 -8.92 -1.03
N ALA A 319 -10.40 -8.34 -2.06
CA ALA A 319 -10.10 -9.04 -3.30
C ALA A 319 -9.21 -10.27 -3.06
N TRP A 320 -8.30 -10.19 -2.09
CA TRP A 320 -7.49 -11.30 -1.66
C TRP A 320 -8.32 -12.41 -1.01
N LEU A 321 -9.16 -12.07 -0.03
CA LEU A 321 -10.01 -13.02 0.69
C LEU A 321 -10.98 -13.76 -0.24
N VAL A 322 -11.64 -13.03 -1.14
CA VAL A 322 -12.56 -13.59 -2.15
C VAL A 322 -11.83 -14.57 -3.07
N ARG A 323 -10.59 -14.24 -3.46
CA ARG A 323 -9.78 -15.11 -4.30
C ARG A 323 -9.38 -16.39 -3.56
N GLU A 324 -8.93 -16.30 -2.31
CA GLU A 324 -8.53 -17.48 -1.54
C GLU A 324 -9.73 -18.41 -1.27
N GLU A 325 -10.91 -17.86 -0.96
CA GLU A 325 -12.15 -18.64 -0.82
C GLU A 325 -12.49 -19.42 -2.12
N GLY A 326 -12.22 -18.85 -3.30
CA GLY A 326 -12.44 -19.51 -4.58
C GLY A 326 -11.38 -20.56 -4.96
N ILE A 327 -10.19 -20.53 -4.34
CA ILE A 327 -9.07 -21.42 -4.66
C ILE A 327 -8.97 -22.58 -3.66
N VAL A 328 -9.21 -22.31 -2.38
CA VAL A 328 -8.98 -23.27 -1.29
C VAL A 328 -10.29 -23.96 -0.92
N PRO A 329 -10.44 -25.28 -1.17
CA PRO A 329 -11.66 -25.99 -0.84
C PRO A 329 -12.01 -25.89 0.65
N GLY A 330 -13.26 -25.52 0.95
CA GLY A 330 -13.77 -25.42 2.33
C GLY A 330 -13.31 -24.20 3.12
N LEU A 331 -12.46 -23.33 2.54
CA LEU A 331 -12.09 -22.06 3.15
C LEU A 331 -13.24 -21.06 3.02
N LYS A 332 -13.43 -20.24 4.06
CA LYS A 332 -14.39 -19.14 4.06
C LYS A 332 -13.67 -17.82 4.30
N LYS A 333 -14.11 -16.77 3.60
CA LYS A 333 -13.47 -15.45 3.69
C LYS A 333 -13.55 -14.85 5.09
N GLU A 334 -14.69 -14.99 5.78
CA GLU A 334 -14.92 -14.36 7.09
C GLU A 334 -14.01 -14.91 8.19
N PRO A 335 -13.88 -16.24 8.41
CA PRO A 335 -12.88 -16.79 9.34
C PRO A 335 -11.46 -16.36 9.02
N LEU A 336 -11.08 -16.34 7.74
CA LEU A 336 -9.74 -15.93 7.33
C LEU A 336 -9.46 -14.45 7.59
N ARG A 337 -10.46 -13.58 7.36
CA ARG A 337 -10.39 -12.16 7.72
C ARG A 337 -10.23 -11.99 9.23
N GLN A 338 -11.09 -12.65 10.00
CA GLN A 338 -11.08 -12.58 11.45
C GLN A 338 -9.73 -12.99 12.03
N PHE A 339 -9.15 -14.08 11.50
CA PHE A 339 -7.83 -14.58 11.88
C PHE A 339 -6.73 -13.60 11.50
N SER A 340 -6.72 -13.11 10.27
CA SER A 340 -5.70 -12.17 9.78
C SER A 340 -5.69 -10.87 10.60
N GLU A 341 -6.86 -10.35 10.92
CA GLU A 341 -7.05 -9.19 11.78
C GLU A 341 -6.48 -9.40 13.20
N ARG A 342 -6.77 -10.53 13.84
CA ARG A 342 -6.23 -10.85 15.18
C ARG A 342 -4.73 -11.13 15.15
N LEU A 343 -4.26 -11.80 14.10
CA LEU A 343 -2.83 -12.07 13.91
C LEU A 343 -2.03 -10.78 13.75
N ALA A 344 -2.57 -9.75 13.09
CA ALA A 344 -1.89 -8.46 13.00
C ALA A 344 -1.66 -7.82 14.38
N VAL A 345 -2.65 -7.91 15.27
CA VAL A 345 -2.53 -7.46 16.66
C VAL A 345 -1.50 -8.29 17.42
N ASP A 346 -1.62 -9.62 17.38
CA ASP A 346 -0.68 -10.52 18.07
C ASP A 346 0.77 -10.31 17.63
N LEU A 347 1.04 -10.25 16.32
CA LEU A 347 2.39 -10.03 15.79
C LEU A 347 2.98 -8.71 16.27
N TYR A 348 2.16 -7.65 16.33
CA TYR A 348 2.63 -6.34 16.75
C TYR A 348 2.83 -6.27 18.27
N VAL A 349 1.87 -6.73 19.07
CA VAL A 349 1.94 -6.76 20.54
C VAL A 349 3.16 -7.56 21.00
N ASN A 350 3.36 -8.76 20.43
CA ASN A 350 4.40 -9.68 20.84
C ASN A 350 5.75 -9.45 20.14
N ARG A 351 5.89 -8.39 19.32
CA ARG A 351 7.11 -8.13 18.53
C ARG A 351 8.38 -8.02 19.37
N LYS A 352 8.31 -7.36 20.54
CA LYS A 352 9.47 -7.20 21.45
C LYS A 352 9.88 -8.54 22.05
N ARG A 353 8.90 -9.35 22.48
CA ARG A 353 9.12 -10.71 23.01
C ARG A 353 9.72 -11.64 21.96
N ARG A 354 9.21 -11.59 20.72
CA ARG A 354 9.66 -12.43 19.60
C ARG A 354 10.92 -11.88 18.90
N GLY A 355 11.35 -10.67 19.22
CA GLY A 355 12.44 -9.96 18.54
C GLY A 355 12.13 -9.54 17.09
N ALA A 356 10.92 -9.82 16.60
CA ALA A 356 10.46 -9.47 15.25
C ALA A 356 8.93 -9.58 15.15
N GLU A 357 8.36 -8.94 14.12
CA GLU A 357 6.94 -9.06 13.72
C GLU A 357 6.69 -10.38 12.95
N ARG A 358 7.07 -11.51 13.55
CA ARG A 358 6.98 -12.87 12.97
C ARG A 358 6.52 -13.90 13.99
N ILE A 359 6.00 -15.03 13.52
CA ILE A 359 5.48 -16.11 14.38
C ILE A 359 5.89 -17.51 13.87
N PRO A 360 6.37 -18.42 14.73
CA PRO A 360 6.62 -19.81 14.33
C PRO A 360 5.34 -20.53 13.87
N ARG A 361 5.47 -21.53 12.99
CA ARG A 361 4.33 -22.32 12.48
C ARG A 361 3.51 -22.96 13.60
N ALA A 362 4.18 -23.52 14.61
CA ALA A 362 3.52 -24.19 15.73
C ALA A 362 2.61 -23.24 16.50
N GLU A 363 3.11 -22.03 16.83
CA GLU A 363 2.35 -21.00 17.53
C GLU A 363 1.19 -20.48 16.66
N LEU A 364 1.38 -20.34 15.35
CA LEU A 364 0.33 -19.91 14.40
C LEU A 364 -0.89 -20.85 14.43
N ALA A 365 -0.65 -22.16 14.41
CA ALA A 365 -1.71 -23.18 14.47
C ALA A 365 -2.42 -23.21 15.83
N GLU A 366 -1.69 -22.95 16.92
CA GLU A 366 -2.26 -22.82 18.26
C GLU A 366 -3.15 -21.59 18.39
N LEU A 367 -2.77 -20.45 17.81
CA LEU A 367 -3.58 -19.23 17.83
C LEU A 367 -4.94 -19.45 17.18
N ALA A 368 -5.00 -20.10 16.02
CA ALA A 368 -6.28 -20.38 15.34
C ALA A 368 -7.24 -21.21 16.22
N LYS A 369 -6.69 -22.22 16.92
CA LYS A 369 -7.44 -23.03 17.89
C LYS A 369 -7.87 -22.20 19.09
N SER A 370 -6.96 -21.42 19.67
CA SER A 370 -7.23 -20.61 20.87
C SER A 370 -8.31 -19.54 20.63
N TRP A 371 -8.35 -18.99 19.42
CA TRP A 371 -9.32 -17.99 19.01
C TRP A 371 -10.65 -18.58 18.55
N ASN A 372 -10.78 -19.90 18.57
CA ASN A 372 -11.94 -20.66 18.10
C ASN A 372 -12.34 -20.30 16.66
N ILE A 373 -11.34 -20.17 15.77
CA ILE A 373 -11.56 -19.85 14.36
C ILE A 373 -11.43 -21.15 13.56
N PRO A 374 -12.43 -21.53 12.73
CA PRO A 374 -12.47 -22.81 12.04
C PRO A 374 -11.54 -22.84 10.81
N LEU A 375 -10.24 -22.71 11.07
CA LEU A 375 -9.17 -22.81 10.07
C LEU A 375 -8.24 -23.97 10.43
N ILE A 376 -7.95 -24.82 9.45
CA ILE A 376 -7.01 -25.94 9.60
C ILE A 376 -5.60 -25.50 9.19
N ASP A 377 -4.56 -26.09 9.81
CA ASP A 377 -3.17 -25.61 9.73
C ASP A 377 -2.67 -25.32 8.29
N TRP A 378 -2.98 -26.20 7.35
CA TRP A 378 -2.53 -26.00 5.97
C TRP A 378 -3.21 -24.79 5.28
N GLN A 379 -4.43 -24.42 5.68
CA GLN A 379 -5.11 -23.20 5.19
C GLN A 379 -4.44 -21.92 5.69
N LEU A 380 -3.80 -21.95 6.87
CA LEU A 380 -3.06 -20.81 7.43
C LEU A 380 -1.69 -20.62 6.76
N SER A 381 -1.08 -21.72 6.34
CA SER A 381 0.21 -21.74 5.64
C SER A 381 0.09 -21.44 4.13
N GLY A 382 -1.14 -21.43 3.61
CA GLY A 382 -1.49 -21.24 2.21
C GLY A 382 -1.38 -19.80 1.74
N ARG A 383 -0.37 -19.57 0.88
CA ARG A 383 -0.27 -18.54 -0.17
C ARG A 383 -1.10 -17.25 0.04
N SER A 384 -0.48 -16.24 0.64
CA SER A 384 -0.15 -14.94 0.01
C SER A 384 -0.40 -13.66 0.81
N LEU A 385 -1.24 -13.67 1.86
CA LEU A 385 -1.25 -12.57 2.84
C LEU A 385 -0.12 -12.73 3.85
N LEU A 386 0.25 -13.98 4.16
CA LEU A 386 1.42 -14.33 4.95
C LEU A 386 2.52 -14.92 4.07
N ASN A 387 3.75 -14.53 4.35
CA ASN A 387 4.97 -15.11 3.83
C ASN A 387 5.68 -15.83 4.98
N ARG A 388 6.26 -16.99 4.68
CA ARG A 388 7.20 -17.65 5.58
C ARG A 388 8.56 -16.96 5.40
N ASP A 389 9.43 -16.94 6.40
CA ASP A 389 10.82 -16.56 6.23
C ASP A 389 11.70 -17.81 6.15
N ALA A 390 13.00 -17.62 5.89
CA ALA A 390 13.96 -18.72 5.79
C ALA A 390 14.21 -19.45 7.12
N ALA A 391 13.78 -18.90 8.27
CA ALA A 391 13.80 -19.58 9.56
C ALA A 391 12.50 -20.36 9.82
N GLY A 392 11.56 -20.33 8.88
CA GLY A 392 10.30 -21.03 8.96
C GLY A 392 9.18 -20.27 9.69
N ASN A 393 9.41 -19.02 10.08
CA ASN A 393 8.42 -18.17 10.75
C ASN A 393 7.52 -17.46 9.74
N TYR A 394 6.29 -17.15 10.10
CA TYR A 394 5.32 -16.45 9.28
C TYR A 394 5.30 -14.96 9.62
N LYS A 395 5.15 -14.12 8.58
CA LYS A 395 4.96 -12.66 8.66
C LYS A 395 3.96 -12.22 7.60
N PHE A 396 3.38 -11.04 7.72
CA PHE A 396 2.59 -10.48 6.61
C PHE A 396 3.45 -10.24 5.38
N ALA A 397 2.85 -10.43 4.20
CA ALA A 397 3.50 -10.23 2.90
C ALA A 397 3.99 -8.79 2.73
N HIS A 398 3.34 -7.83 3.40
CA HIS A 398 3.82 -6.48 3.55
C HIS A 398 3.45 -5.93 4.93
N ARG A 399 4.36 -5.17 5.57
CA ARG A 399 4.15 -4.59 6.91
C ARG A 399 2.92 -3.68 6.96
N SER A 400 2.71 -2.84 5.94
CA SER A 400 1.53 -1.96 5.92
C SER A 400 0.18 -2.65 5.77
N ILE A 401 0.14 -3.92 5.32
CA ILE A 401 -1.08 -4.73 5.40
C ILE A 401 -1.35 -5.11 6.86
N MET A 402 -0.32 -5.52 7.60
CA MET A 402 -0.43 -5.76 9.05
C MET A 402 -0.85 -4.48 9.78
N GLU A 403 -0.23 -3.34 9.49
CA GLU A 403 -0.57 -2.05 10.11
C GLU A 403 -2.02 -1.64 9.86
N TYR A 404 -2.50 -1.82 8.62
CA TYR A 404 -3.90 -1.59 8.28
C TYR A 404 -4.83 -2.53 9.06
N LEU A 405 -4.57 -3.84 9.08
CA LEU A 405 -5.38 -4.83 9.80
C LEU A 405 -5.38 -4.61 11.32
N PHE A 406 -4.23 -4.18 11.86
CA PHE A 406 -4.09 -3.77 13.26
C PHE A 406 -5.03 -2.61 13.59
N VAL A 407 -5.00 -1.55 12.78
CA VAL A 407 -5.89 -0.40 12.96
C VAL A 407 -7.35 -0.81 12.79
N LYS A 408 -7.67 -1.69 11.82
CA LYS A 408 -9.02 -2.24 11.65
C LYS A 408 -9.52 -2.95 12.91
N ARG A 409 -8.67 -3.70 13.61
CA ARG A 409 -9.04 -4.33 14.89
C ARG A 409 -9.21 -3.36 16.02
N PHE A 410 -8.30 -2.39 16.14
CA PHE A 410 -8.47 -1.32 17.10
C PHE A 410 -9.83 -0.62 16.91
N THR A 411 -10.17 -0.27 15.66
CA THR A 411 -11.46 0.34 15.32
C THR A 411 -12.67 -0.61 15.50
N ALA A 412 -12.45 -1.89 15.77
CA ALA A 412 -13.50 -2.83 16.13
C ALA A 412 -13.64 -3.03 17.66
N GLY A 413 -12.87 -2.28 18.46
CA GLY A 413 -12.88 -2.34 19.93
C GLY A 413 -11.86 -3.28 20.55
N GLU A 414 -10.82 -3.71 19.81
CA GLU A 414 -9.75 -4.55 20.35
C GLU A 414 -8.85 -3.76 21.30
N LYS A 415 -8.80 -4.18 22.56
CA LYS A 415 -8.09 -3.44 23.64
C LYS A 415 -6.60 -3.72 23.67
N ASP A 416 -6.16 -4.86 23.12
CA ASP A 416 -4.74 -5.23 23.06
C ASP A 416 -3.90 -4.26 22.21
N CYS A 417 -4.56 -3.41 21.41
CA CYS A 417 -3.92 -2.37 20.62
C CYS A 417 -3.50 -1.13 21.45
N CYS A 418 -4.02 -1.00 22.66
CA CYS A 418 -3.84 0.16 23.54
C CYS A 418 -2.52 0.12 24.32
N GLY A 419 -1.98 1.29 24.69
CA GLY A 419 -0.73 1.40 25.45
C GLY A 419 0.54 1.05 24.67
N LEU A 420 0.44 0.89 23.34
CA LEU A 420 1.56 0.61 22.45
C LEU A 420 2.01 1.87 21.73
N GLU A 421 3.31 1.97 21.44
CA GLU A 421 3.83 2.92 20.47
C GLU A 421 3.41 2.46 19.06
N TRP A 422 2.67 3.31 18.34
CA TRP A 422 2.16 3.05 17.00
C TRP A 422 3.06 3.65 15.92
N THR A 423 3.13 3.00 14.76
CA THR A 423 3.87 3.51 13.60
C THR A 423 3.15 4.70 12.94
N ASP A 424 3.89 5.53 12.21
CA ASP A 424 3.31 6.67 11.46
C ASP A 424 2.25 6.22 10.45
N GLN A 425 2.43 5.04 9.85
CA GLN A 425 1.48 4.48 8.91
C GLN A 425 0.18 4.02 9.60
N MET A 426 0.25 3.41 10.79
CA MET A 426 -0.94 3.10 11.61
C MET A 426 -1.68 4.38 12.01
N LYS A 427 -0.95 5.39 12.50
CA LYS A 427 -1.49 6.72 12.86
C LYS A 427 -2.21 7.35 11.65
N LYS A 428 -1.59 7.31 10.47
CA LYS A 428 -2.18 7.78 9.23
C LYS A 428 -3.47 7.04 8.88
N PHE A 429 -3.50 5.70 8.95
CA PHE A 429 -4.71 4.93 8.68
C PHE A 429 -5.85 5.28 9.64
N LEU A 430 -5.56 5.42 10.94
CA LEU A 430 -6.55 5.82 11.91
C LEU A 430 -7.16 7.18 11.56
N TRP A 431 -6.32 8.17 11.23
CA TRP A 431 -6.77 9.49 10.80
C TRP A 431 -7.60 9.47 9.53
N GLU A 432 -7.23 8.64 8.55
CA GLU A 432 -7.98 8.52 7.31
C GLU A 432 -9.34 7.85 7.52
N ILE A 433 -9.39 6.76 8.33
CA ILE A 433 -10.66 6.10 8.71
C ILE A 433 -11.54 7.11 9.45
N PHE A 434 -10.97 7.89 10.36
CA PHE A 434 -11.70 8.93 11.06
C PHE A 434 -12.28 9.99 10.12
N ARG A 435 -11.45 10.57 9.24
CA ARG A 435 -11.91 11.55 8.24
C ARG A 435 -13.01 10.99 7.34
N HIS A 436 -12.92 9.72 6.99
CA HIS A 436 -13.98 9.05 6.22
C HIS A 436 -15.31 9.05 6.98
N HIS A 437 -15.33 8.80 8.29
CA HIS A 437 -16.57 8.85 9.08
C HIS A 437 -17.13 10.28 9.17
N VAL A 438 -16.27 11.27 9.42
CA VAL A 438 -16.66 12.68 9.47
C VAL A 438 -17.25 13.15 8.14
N ASP A 439 -16.58 12.84 7.03
CA ASP A 439 -17.03 13.24 5.69
C ASP A 439 -18.31 12.52 5.25
N SER A 440 -18.60 11.35 5.83
CA SER A 440 -19.83 10.60 5.58
C SER A 440 -20.95 10.87 6.59
N ASP A 441 -20.73 11.77 7.55
CA ASP A 441 -21.66 12.08 8.65
C ASP A 441 -22.10 10.81 9.41
N THR A 442 -21.20 9.83 9.52
CA THR A 442 -21.44 8.57 10.22
C THR A 442 -20.85 8.60 11.62
N TRP A 443 -21.55 7.96 12.56
CA TRP A 443 -21.06 7.82 13.93
C TRP A 443 -19.75 7.04 13.94
N VAL A 444 -18.80 7.49 14.75
CA VAL A 444 -17.46 6.92 14.91
C VAL A 444 -17.54 5.86 16.03
N PRO A 445 -17.55 4.56 15.73
CA PRO A 445 -17.81 3.52 16.72
C PRO A 445 -16.52 3.09 17.43
N PHE A 446 -15.63 4.03 17.78
CA PHE A 446 -14.31 3.69 18.32
C PHE A 446 -14.17 4.18 19.75
N ASP A 447 -13.90 3.25 20.66
CA ASP A 447 -13.43 3.57 22.01
C ASP A 447 -11.95 3.95 21.93
N MET A 448 -11.66 5.25 22.06
CA MET A 448 -10.29 5.79 22.05
C MET A 448 -9.59 5.60 23.41
N SER A 449 -10.23 4.91 24.37
CA SER A 449 -9.60 4.63 25.66
C SER A 449 -8.37 3.74 25.50
N GLY A 450 -7.22 4.28 25.92
CA GLY A 450 -5.93 3.59 25.94
C GLY A 450 -5.03 3.86 24.74
N VAL A 451 -5.40 4.75 23.80
CA VAL A 451 -4.48 5.21 22.74
C VAL A 451 -3.89 6.56 23.11
N ASP A 452 -2.57 6.64 23.20
CA ASP A 452 -1.87 7.92 23.34
C ASP A 452 -1.89 8.65 22.00
N VAL A 453 -2.78 9.64 21.88
CA VAL A 453 -2.88 10.49 20.70
C VAL A 453 -2.04 11.76 20.80
N ARG A 454 -1.26 11.97 21.88
CA ARG A 454 -0.50 13.22 22.11
C ARG A 454 0.48 13.55 21.01
N GLU A 455 1.15 12.54 20.47
CA GLU A 455 2.13 12.73 19.39
C GLU A 455 1.49 13.18 18.07
N ILE A 456 0.17 13.04 17.94
CA ILE A 456 -0.59 13.36 16.73
C ILE A 456 -1.56 14.52 16.95
N ALA A 457 -1.86 14.86 18.20
CA ALA A 457 -2.72 15.97 18.55
C ALA A 457 -2.03 17.30 18.26
N LEU A 458 -2.82 18.25 17.78
CA LEU A 458 -2.37 19.60 17.54
C LEU A 458 -2.16 20.30 18.89
N SER A 459 -0.89 20.56 19.24
CA SER A 459 -0.56 21.37 20.41
C SER A 459 -0.96 22.83 20.18
N LEU A 460 -1.92 23.30 20.95
CA LEU A 460 -2.35 24.70 21.03
C LEU A 460 -1.73 25.38 22.24
N ARG A 461 -1.59 26.71 22.20
CA ARG A 461 -1.11 27.47 23.36
C ARG A 461 -2.16 27.46 24.47
N SER A 462 -1.77 26.96 25.63
CA SER A 462 -2.59 26.98 26.86
C SER A 462 -2.29 28.15 27.80
N LYS A 463 -1.15 28.83 27.61
CA LYS A 463 -0.72 29.97 28.45
C LYS A 463 -1.29 31.29 27.91
N PRO A 464 -2.04 32.07 28.71
CA PRO A 464 -2.58 33.37 28.30
C PRO A 464 -1.50 34.41 27.98
N LEU A 465 -1.81 35.34 27.06
CA LEU A 465 -1.00 36.50 26.72
C LEU A 465 -1.72 37.79 27.13
N THR A 466 -1.04 38.63 27.89
CA THR A 466 -1.56 39.93 28.36
C THR A 466 -1.52 41.02 27.28
N LYS A 467 -0.76 40.81 26.21
CA LYS A 467 -0.63 41.70 25.05
C LYS A 467 -0.50 40.87 23.78
N LEU A 468 -1.63 40.50 23.19
CA LEU A 468 -1.75 39.79 21.92
C LEU A 468 -2.23 40.78 20.86
N SER A 469 -1.34 41.20 19.97
CA SER A 469 -1.65 42.20 18.95
C SER A 469 -2.51 41.62 17.82
N ARG A 470 -3.15 42.48 17.04
CA ARG A 470 -3.91 42.04 15.85
C ARG A 470 -3.02 41.33 14.81
N ASP A 471 -1.74 41.68 14.73
CA ASP A 471 -0.79 41.07 13.78
C ASP A 471 -0.38 39.67 14.24
N ASP A 472 -0.23 39.46 15.55
CA ASP A 472 0.00 38.13 16.12
C ASP A 472 -1.19 37.21 15.85
N VAL A 473 -2.42 37.74 15.98
CA VAL A 473 -3.64 36.98 15.66
C VAL A 473 -3.69 36.62 14.17
N ASN A 474 -3.45 37.57 13.27
CA ASN A 474 -3.43 37.28 11.83
C ASN A 474 -2.36 36.22 11.48
N THR A 475 -1.20 36.30 12.12
CA THR A 475 -0.12 35.31 11.97
C THR A 475 -0.56 33.94 12.46
N MET A 476 -1.17 33.85 13.65
CA MET A 476 -1.70 32.60 14.22
C MET A 476 -2.76 31.96 13.30
N LEU A 477 -3.73 32.75 12.82
CA LEU A 477 -4.79 32.25 11.93
C LEU A 477 -4.21 31.67 10.64
N SER A 478 -3.24 32.36 10.04
CA SER A 478 -2.57 31.92 8.82
C SER A 478 -1.73 30.65 9.05
N GLN A 479 -0.87 30.65 10.07
CA GLN A 479 0.03 29.52 10.37
C GLN A 479 -0.72 28.25 10.78
N ARG A 480 -1.79 28.39 11.57
CA ARG A 480 -2.62 27.27 12.01
C ARG A 480 -3.70 26.88 11.00
N GLY A 481 -3.94 27.71 9.99
CA GLY A 481 -5.01 27.51 9.01
C GLY A 481 -6.42 27.65 9.59
N PHE A 482 -6.59 28.37 10.70
CA PHE A 482 -7.90 28.58 11.34
C PHE A 482 -8.78 29.48 10.50
N PHE A 483 -10.05 29.11 10.41
CA PHE A 483 -11.03 29.89 9.67
C PHE A 483 -11.42 31.15 10.46
N ASP A 484 -11.45 32.28 9.77
CA ASP A 484 -12.04 33.52 10.25
C ASP A 484 -12.68 34.21 9.04
N VAL A 485 -13.96 34.56 9.15
CA VAL A 485 -14.75 35.10 8.02
C VAL A 485 -14.12 36.34 7.39
N TYR A 486 -13.42 37.16 8.17
CA TYR A 486 -12.83 38.42 7.70
C TYR A 486 -11.33 38.32 7.46
N ARG A 487 -10.60 37.64 8.34
CA ARG A 487 -9.12 37.63 8.36
C ARG A 487 -8.52 36.43 7.65
N ASN A 488 -9.22 35.29 7.60
CA ASN A 488 -8.71 34.06 6.98
C ASN A 488 -9.84 33.19 6.40
N LYS A 489 -10.57 33.72 5.41
CA LYS A 489 -11.74 33.07 4.80
C LYS A 489 -11.43 31.72 4.13
N ASN A 490 -10.18 31.50 3.74
CA ASN A 490 -9.73 30.24 3.14
C ASN A 490 -9.11 29.28 4.16
N GLY A 491 -9.10 29.65 5.44
CA GLY A 491 -8.71 28.75 6.53
C GLY A 491 -9.58 27.51 6.53
N LYS A 492 -8.95 26.33 6.68
CA LYS A 492 -9.64 25.04 6.64
C LYS A 492 -10.19 24.62 8.00
N GLY A 493 -9.80 25.33 9.08
CA GLY A 493 -10.10 24.92 10.45
C GLY A 493 -9.33 23.65 10.84
N ILE A 494 -9.71 23.08 11.98
CA ILE A 494 -9.21 21.79 12.45
C ILE A 494 -10.28 20.72 12.21
N ILE A 495 -9.83 19.51 11.92
CA ILE A 495 -10.69 18.34 11.93
C ILE A 495 -10.65 17.77 13.35
N HIS A 496 -11.70 18.05 14.13
CA HIS A 496 -11.82 17.63 15.52
C HIS A 496 -12.28 16.19 15.65
N LEU A 497 -11.90 15.51 16.74
CA LEU A 497 -12.40 14.18 17.11
C LEU A 497 -13.08 14.29 18.48
N TYR A 498 -14.40 14.48 18.45
CA TYR A 498 -15.20 14.74 19.65
C TYR A 498 -15.79 13.47 20.26
N GLU A 499 -15.74 13.38 21.59
CA GLU A 499 -16.46 12.38 22.40
C GLU A 499 -17.23 13.09 23.51
N LEU A 500 -18.53 12.81 23.61
CA LEU A 500 -19.37 13.28 24.73
C LEU A 500 -19.12 12.42 25.96
N ARG A 501 -18.85 13.05 27.10
CA ARG A 501 -18.62 12.37 28.39
C ARG A 501 -19.49 12.95 29.49
N GLN A 502 -19.56 12.22 30.61
CA GLN A 502 -20.24 12.64 31.83
C GLN A 502 -21.68 13.08 31.57
N LYS A 503 -22.49 12.17 31.01
CA LYS A 503 -23.89 12.43 30.62
C LYS A 503 -24.04 13.67 29.73
N SER A 504 -23.12 13.81 28.77
CA SER A 504 -23.07 14.90 27.78
C SER A 504 -22.80 16.29 28.36
N GLN A 505 -22.21 16.41 29.56
CA GLN A 505 -21.85 17.70 30.13
C GLN A 505 -20.55 18.28 29.54
N VAL A 506 -19.67 17.41 29.04
CA VAL A 506 -18.35 17.79 28.51
C VAL A 506 -18.07 17.11 27.18
N VAL A 507 -17.24 17.77 26.37
CA VAL A 507 -16.77 17.29 25.07
C VAL A 507 -15.27 17.10 25.16
N MET A 508 -14.79 15.88 25.02
CA MET A 508 -13.36 15.59 24.84
C MET A 508 -13.04 15.74 23.36
N ASP A 509 -12.07 16.59 23.01
CA ASP A 509 -11.51 16.69 21.66
C ASP A 509 -10.12 16.06 21.61
N TYR A 510 -10.03 14.90 20.99
CA TYR A 510 -8.78 14.17 20.83
C TYR A 510 -7.83 14.80 19.81
N ALA A 511 -8.33 15.68 18.92
CA ALA A 511 -7.48 16.36 17.96
C ALA A 511 -6.60 17.43 18.62
N THR A 512 -7.07 18.03 19.71
CA THR A 512 -6.34 19.06 20.48
C THR A 512 -5.95 18.60 21.87
N CYS A 513 -6.41 17.42 22.28
CA CYS A 513 -6.29 16.90 23.65
C CYS A 513 -6.91 17.83 24.71
N LEU A 514 -7.92 18.61 24.32
CA LEU A 514 -8.64 19.52 25.21
C LEU A 514 -10.01 18.95 25.57
N MET A 515 -10.44 19.22 26.79
CA MET A 515 -11.80 18.92 27.21
C MET A 515 -12.57 20.20 27.47
N TRP A 516 -13.76 20.29 26.90
CA TRP A 516 -14.56 21.50 26.83
C TRP A 516 -15.89 21.33 27.57
N GLN A 517 -16.37 22.40 28.19
CA GLN A 517 -17.77 22.47 28.64
C GLN A 517 -18.69 22.44 27.40
N GLN A 518 -19.68 21.53 27.39
CA GLN A 518 -20.52 21.30 26.22
C GLN A 518 -21.51 22.46 25.96
N SER A 519 -22.06 23.07 27.02
CA SER A 519 -23.12 24.08 26.92
C SER A 519 -22.73 25.50 27.32
N GLY A 520 -21.51 25.75 27.80
CA GLY A 520 -21.13 27.07 28.32
C GLY A 520 -22.02 27.63 29.45
N SER A 521 -21.90 28.92 29.73
CA SER A 521 -22.79 29.68 30.62
C SER A 521 -24.16 29.91 29.98
N ARG A 522 -25.22 29.89 30.80
CA ARG A 522 -26.60 30.14 30.32
C ARG A 522 -26.89 31.60 30.02
N THR A 523 -26.17 32.50 30.68
CA THR A 523 -26.29 33.95 30.50
C THR A 523 -24.93 34.55 30.15
N ALA A 524 -24.98 35.73 29.54
CA ALA A 524 -23.87 36.65 29.44
C ALA A 524 -23.23 36.89 30.82
N ILE A 525 -21.90 36.93 30.89
CA ILE A 525 -21.15 37.20 32.12
C ILE A 525 -20.19 38.35 31.85
N SER A 526 -20.31 39.44 32.62
CA SER A 526 -19.38 40.56 32.53
C SER A 526 -17.98 40.13 32.96
N HIS A 527 -16.95 40.73 32.34
CA HIS A 527 -15.56 40.29 32.49
C HIS A 527 -15.09 40.17 33.96
N GLU A 528 -15.54 41.07 34.83
CA GLU A 528 -15.23 41.06 36.28
C GLU A 528 -15.74 39.81 37.03
N TYR A 529 -16.83 39.19 36.57
CA TYR A 529 -17.43 38.01 37.20
C TYR A 529 -16.98 36.67 36.56
N VAL A 530 -16.19 36.72 35.48
CA VAL A 530 -15.73 35.50 34.78
C VAL A 530 -14.91 34.62 35.71
N GLN A 531 -14.00 35.20 36.49
CA GLN A 531 -13.19 34.42 37.45
C GLN A 531 -14.05 33.79 38.55
N THR A 532 -15.05 34.52 39.07
CA THR A 532 -15.99 33.97 40.06
C THR A 532 -16.76 32.78 39.51
N TYR A 533 -17.22 32.84 38.24
CA TYR A 533 -17.89 31.73 37.58
C TYR A 533 -16.98 30.50 37.44
N ILE A 534 -15.72 30.69 37.02
CA ILE A 534 -14.76 29.58 36.89
C ILE A 534 -14.44 28.96 38.25
N GLN A 535 -14.20 29.79 39.28
CA GLN A 535 -13.97 29.33 40.64
C GLN A 535 -15.16 28.54 41.18
N PHE A 536 -16.39 29.00 40.91
CA PHE A 536 -17.60 28.26 41.27
C PHE A 536 -17.64 26.88 40.61
N LEU A 537 -17.35 26.76 39.30
CA LEU A 537 -17.29 25.46 38.63
C LEU A 537 -16.24 24.53 39.25
N ASN A 538 -15.06 25.07 39.57
CA ASN A 538 -13.96 24.30 40.13
C ASN A 538 -14.25 23.83 41.56
N GLN A 539 -14.78 24.70 42.43
CA GLN A 539 -15.17 24.35 43.79
C GLN A 539 -16.27 23.27 43.82
N ASN A 540 -17.21 23.33 42.87
CA ASN A 540 -18.28 22.34 42.74
C ASN A 540 -17.88 21.10 41.94
N ARG A 541 -16.61 20.99 41.51
CA ARG A 541 -16.08 19.90 40.70
C ARG A 541 -16.97 19.59 39.49
N PHE A 542 -17.31 20.60 38.69
CA PHE A 542 -18.17 20.42 37.52
C PHE A 542 -17.67 19.25 36.63
N ALA A 543 -18.58 18.31 36.34
CA ALA A 543 -18.29 17.04 35.63
C ALA A 543 -17.18 16.18 36.26
N GLY A 544 -16.91 16.34 37.57
CA GLY A 544 -15.89 15.62 38.33
C GLY A 544 -14.54 16.35 38.46
N TYR A 545 -14.40 17.53 37.85
CA TYR A 545 -13.13 18.21 37.61
C TYR A 545 -13.07 19.61 38.23
N ASP A 546 -11.88 20.03 38.66
CA ASP A 546 -11.62 21.25 39.46
C ASP A 546 -10.54 22.19 38.88
N ASP A 547 -10.09 21.92 37.65
CA ASP A 547 -9.02 22.62 36.94
C ASP A 547 -9.52 23.31 35.65
N TRP A 548 -10.79 23.70 35.62
CA TRP A 548 -11.36 24.46 34.51
C TRP A 548 -10.74 25.86 34.44
N ARG A 549 -10.51 26.31 33.20
CA ARG A 549 -10.00 27.64 32.88
C ARG A 549 -10.71 28.24 31.67
N LEU A 550 -10.50 29.52 31.45
CA LEU A 550 -10.89 30.17 30.20
C LEU A 550 -9.94 29.72 29.07
N PRO A 551 -10.43 29.49 27.84
CA PRO A 551 -9.58 29.13 26.71
C PRO A 551 -8.72 30.31 26.28
N THR A 552 -7.55 30.04 25.73
CA THR A 552 -6.83 31.06 24.95
C THR A 552 -7.58 31.35 23.65
N LEU A 553 -7.28 32.47 23.01
CA LEU A 553 -7.82 32.80 21.69
C LEU A 553 -7.47 31.74 20.65
N GLU A 554 -6.28 31.16 20.73
CA GLU A 554 -5.87 30.08 19.83
C GLU A 554 -6.73 28.83 20.03
N GLU A 555 -7.00 28.43 21.28
CA GLU A 555 -7.89 27.31 21.60
C GLU A 555 -9.34 27.58 21.20
N ALA A 556 -9.86 28.78 21.44
CA ALA A 556 -11.24 29.11 21.08
C ALA A 556 -11.44 29.22 19.56
N MET A 557 -10.48 29.80 18.82
CA MET A 557 -10.50 29.85 17.36
C MET A 557 -10.36 28.46 16.73
N SER A 558 -9.72 27.52 17.42
CA SER A 558 -9.58 26.14 16.97
C SER A 558 -10.94 25.50 16.66
N LEU A 559 -11.98 25.84 17.44
CA LEU A 559 -13.35 25.29 17.33
C LEU A 559 -14.18 25.90 16.19
N ILE A 560 -13.73 26.99 15.56
CA ILE A 560 -14.46 27.62 14.45
C ILE A 560 -14.31 26.77 13.18
N GLU A 561 -15.43 26.31 12.65
CA GLU A 561 -15.47 25.55 11.40
C GLU A 561 -15.80 26.45 10.20
N PRO A 562 -15.26 26.21 8.99
CA PRO A 562 -15.62 26.97 7.79
C PRO A 562 -17.08 26.80 7.37
N LYS A 563 -17.67 25.64 7.70
CA LYS A 563 -19.06 25.30 7.38
C LYS A 563 -19.95 25.65 8.57
N LYS A 564 -21.05 26.34 8.31
CA LYS A 564 -22.09 26.56 9.32
C LYS A 564 -22.86 25.26 9.61
N HIS A 565 -23.16 25.06 10.88
CA HIS A 565 -24.05 24.01 11.38
C HIS A 565 -25.30 24.67 11.96
N GLY A 566 -26.33 24.84 11.12
CA GLY A 566 -27.41 25.78 11.48
C GLY A 566 -26.90 27.21 11.34
N GLU A 567 -27.07 28.04 12.37
CA GLU A 567 -26.64 29.44 12.33
C GLU A 567 -25.18 29.66 12.77
N PHE A 568 -24.56 28.67 13.41
CA PHE A 568 -23.25 28.78 14.06
C PHE A 568 -22.15 28.12 13.24
N TYR A 569 -20.95 28.69 13.29
CA TYR A 569 -19.68 28.13 12.83
C TYR A 569 -19.05 27.22 13.92
N LEU A 570 -19.88 26.43 14.60
CA LEU A 570 -19.46 25.54 15.69
C LEU A 570 -20.14 24.19 15.50
N ASN A 571 -19.41 23.11 15.75
CA ASN A 571 -19.93 21.75 15.63
C ASN A 571 -21.17 21.52 16.53
N ARG A 572 -22.13 20.69 16.08
CA ARG A 572 -23.38 20.38 16.81
C ARG A 572 -23.18 19.58 18.09
N VAL A 573 -21.98 19.04 18.33
CA VAL A 573 -21.65 18.41 19.61
C VAL A 573 -21.75 19.42 20.78
N PHE A 574 -21.55 20.71 20.49
CA PHE A 574 -21.74 21.81 21.42
C PHE A 574 -23.15 22.39 21.32
N VAL A 575 -23.64 22.93 22.43
CA VAL A 575 -24.91 23.68 22.44
C VAL A 575 -24.74 25.03 21.73
N HIS A 576 -25.65 25.32 20.80
CA HIS A 576 -25.69 26.53 19.97
C HIS A 576 -26.46 27.68 20.64
N GLU A 577 -26.06 28.04 21.86
CA GLU A 577 -26.64 29.16 22.61
C GLU A 577 -25.63 30.30 22.83
N GLN A 578 -24.36 29.97 23.03
CA GLN A 578 -23.30 30.95 23.29
C GLN A 578 -22.82 31.55 21.96
N THR A 579 -23.27 32.77 21.66
CA THR A 579 -22.93 33.48 20.42
C THR A 579 -21.50 34.00 20.41
N TRP A 580 -21.05 34.56 21.53
CA TRP A 580 -19.70 35.08 21.76
C TRP A 580 -19.15 34.48 23.04
N VAL A 581 -17.88 34.09 23.04
CA VAL A 581 -17.21 33.59 24.25
C VAL A 581 -15.98 34.40 24.60
N TRP A 582 -15.76 34.60 25.90
CA TRP A 582 -14.53 35.16 26.43
C TRP A 582 -13.32 34.25 26.21
N THR A 583 -12.16 34.86 26.02
CA THR A 583 -10.86 34.18 26.00
C THR A 583 -9.95 34.79 27.07
N SER A 584 -8.90 34.08 27.44
CA SER A 584 -7.93 34.54 28.44
C SER A 584 -6.91 35.55 27.90
N ASP A 585 -6.94 35.85 26.60
CA ASP A 585 -5.96 36.76 25.98
C ASP A 585 -6.45 38.20 25.95
N HIS A 586 -5.51 39.13 26.10
CA HIS A 586 -5.79 40.57 26.11
C HIS A 586 -5.05 41.28 24.98
N HIS A 587 -5.66 42.32 24.42
CA HIS A 587 -5.04 43.14 23.36
C HIS A 587 -3.93 44.06 23.89
N GLY A 588 -3.99 44.41 25.18
CA GLY A 588 -2.97 45.19 25.90
C GLY A 588 -3.39 46.61 26.30
N ASP A 589 -4.51 47.10 25.77
CA ASP A 589 -5.17 48.39 26.05
C ASP A 589 -6.37 48.24 27.02
N GLY A 590 -6.49 47.08 27.67
CA GLY A 590 -7.62 46.73 28.54
C GLY A 590 -8.73 45.94 27.85
N ALA A 591 -8.74 45.80 26.51
CA ALA A 591 -9.65 44.85 25.86
C ALA A 591 -9.21 43.39 26.04
N ALA A 592 -10.20 42.52 26.23
CA ALA A 592 -10.03 41.08 26.10
C ALA A 592 -10.42 40.62 24.69
N TRP A 593 -9.79 39.55 24.23
CA TRP A 593 -10.17 38.89 22.99
C TRP A 593 -11.38 37.99 23.19
N VAL A 594 -12.26 37.98 22.20
CA VAL A 594 -13.49 37.19 22.17
C VAL A 594 -13.64 36.48 20.83
N VAL A 595 -14.33 35.35 20.84
CA VAL A 595 -14.63 34.55 19.65
C VAL A 595 -16.14 34.50 19.44
N SER A 596 -16.60 34.85 18.23
CA SER A 596 -18.00 34.74 17.84
C SER A 596 -18.23 33.44 17.07
N PHE A 597 -18.86 32.45 17.70
CA PHE A 597 -19.27 31.23 17.01
C PHE A 597 -20.45 31.46 16.07
N PHE A 598 -21.29 32.46 16.35
CA PHE A 598 -22.42 32.82 15.47
C PHE A 598 -21.93 33.45 14.17
N ASN A 599 -20.94 34.35 14.24
CA ASN A 599 -20.44 35.07 13.08
C ASN A 599 -19.14 34.51 12.48
N GLY A 600 -18.44 33.61 13.16
CA GLY A 600 -17.25 32.91 12.64
C GLY A 600 -15.97 33.77 12.62
N TYR A 601 -15.78 34.66 13.59
CA TYR A 601 -14.59 35.52 13.67
C TYR A 601 -14.20 35.86 15.11
N CYS A 602 -12.97 36.38 15.29
CA CYS A 602 -12.50 36.93 16.56
C CYS A 602 -12.36 38.45 16.56
N ASN A 603 -12.55 39.08 17.73
CA ASN A 603 -12.33 40.52 17.89
C ASN A 603 -11.94 40.91 19.31
N CYS A 604 -11.48 42.15 19.48
CA CYS A 604 -11.22 42.77 20.78
C CYS A 604 -12.52 43.40 21.30
N TYR A 605 -12.82 43.27 22.60
CA TYR A 605 -14.06 43.78 23.20
C TYR A 605 -13.77 44.60 24.47
N HIS A 606 -14.42 45.76 24.59
CA HIS A 606 -14.26 46.72 25.71
C HIS A 606 -15.57 46.96 26.51
N SER A 607 -16.69 46.31 26.19
CA SER A 607 -18.03 46.72 26.64
C SER A 607 -18.56 45.98 27.87
N ASP A 608 -19.48 46.64 28.58
CA ASP A 608 -20.23 46.19 29.76
C ASP A 608 -21.23 45.04 29.48
N TYR A 609 -21.58 44.78 28.22
CA TYR A 609 -22.40 43.62 27.84
C TYR A 609 -21.51 42.38 27.68
N GLY A 610 -21.63 41.43 28.60
CA GLY A 610 -20.72 40.28 28.65
C GLY A 610 -20.96 39.23 27.55
N PRO A 611 -19.93 38.83 26.79
CA PRO A 611 -19.86 37.50 26.20
C PRO A 611 -20.19 36.37 27.20
N PHE A 612 -20.49 35.20 26.66
CA PHE A 612 -20.67 33.99 27.46
C PHE A 612 -19.32 33.40 27.87
N VAL A 613 -19.34 32.44 28.79
CA VAL A 613 -18.16 31.68 29.19
C VAL A 613 -18.31 30.24 28.74
N ARG A 614 -17.30 29.71 28.05
CA ARG A 614 -17.14 28.26 27.81
C ARG A 614 -15.77 27.87 28.32
N VAL A 615 -15.74 27.05 29.38
CA VAL A 615 -14.48 26.66 29.99
C VAL A 615 -13.85 25.47 29.25
N VAL A 616 -12.52 25.42 29.33
CA VAL A 616 -11.68 24.35 28.80
C VAL A 616 -10.74 23.87 29.91
N ARG A 617 -10.28 22.64 29.80
CA ARG A 617 -9.17 22.10 30.58
C ARG A 617 -8.28 21.25 29.66
N ASP A 618 -7.07 20.98 30.13
CA ASP A 618 -6.23 19.99 29.48
C ASP A 618 -6.86 18.61 29.71
N GLY A 619 -7.09 17.88 28.63
CA GLY A 619 -7.56 16.51 28.68
C GLY A 619 -6.39 15.58 28.96
N LYS A 620 -6.60 14.56 29.79
CA LYS A 620 -5.64 13.46 29.85
C LYS A 620 -5.69 12.73 28.51
N ALA A 621 -4.68 12.96 27.69
CA ALA A 621 -4.51 12.34 26.38
C ALA A 621 -3.93 10.91 26.45
N ILE A 622 -3.77 10.40 27.67
CA ILE A 622 -3.54 8.99 27.97
C ILE A 622 -4.70 8.61 28.87
N ILE A 623 -5.42 7.55 28.51
CA ILE A 623 -6.19 6.76 29.48
C ILE A 623 -5.27 5.65 29.95
#